data_AF-A0A7V1WBH9-F1
#
_entry.id   AF-A0A7V1WBH9-F1
#
_cell.length_a   1.000
_cell.length_b   1.000
_cell.length_c   1.000
_cell.angle_alpha   90.00
_cell.angle_beta   90.00
_cell.angle_gamma   90.00
#
_symmetry.space_group_name_H-M   'P 1'
#
loop_
_entity.id
_entity.type
_entity.pdbx_description
1 polymer ?
#
loop_
_entity_poly.entity_id
_entity_poly.type
_entity_poly.pdbx_seq_one_letter_code
_entity_poly.pdbx_strand_id
1 'polypeptide(L)'
;NAALLAGLPIVERHPHVFVPQYAAPGRDAAVAQQNIDLQFRNPFPWPLRIRARVEGDRLEVRLFGARRPTARVRLETRLLDRTDPLRLTRVARGARRAYLRSPGVPGCRAATTRVFFEEGREVRREPLSDDTYESMNRVVMVADPR
;
A
#
# COMPACT_ATOMS: atom_id res chain seq x y z
N ASN A 1 5.47 4.77 3.31
CA ASN A 1 6.10 4.13 4.50
C ASN A 1 7.28 4.89 5.11
N ALA A 2 8.40 5.09 4.42
CA ALA A 2 9.57 5.76 5.02
C ALA A 2 9.26 7.14 5.61
N ALA A 3 8.52 7.98 4.88
CA ALA A 3 8.03 9.28 5.36
C ALA A 3 7.20 9.17 6.65
N LEU A 4 6.23 8.25 6.67
CA LEU A 4 5.40 7.99 7.85
C LEU A 4 6.24 7.60 9.07
N LEU A 5 7.17 6.65 8.91
CA LEU A 5 8.04 6.15 9.97
C LEU A 5 9.04 7.21 10.48
N ALA A 6 9.43 8.15 9.62
CA ALA A 6 10.24 9.30 10.00
C ALA A 6 9.42 10.45 10.60
N GLY A 7 8.10 10.29 10.75
CA GLY A 7 7.22 11.28 11.37
C GLY A 7 6.80 12.43 10.45
N LEU A 8 7.01 12.31 9.14
CA LEU A 8 6.64 13.35 8.18
C LEU A 8 5.11 13.31 7.95
N PRO A 9 4.39 14.44 8.03
CA PRO A 9 3.00 14.52 7.63
C PRO A 9 2.83 14.16 6.15
N ILE A 10 1.86 13.30 5.85
CA ILE A 10 1.43 13.03 4.48
C ILE A 10 0.39 14.08 4.09
N VAL A 11 0.60 14.72 2.95
CA VAL A 11 -0.27 15.77 2.40
C VAL A 11 -1.21 15.16 1.36
N GLU A 12 -0.70 14.24 0.55
CA GLU A 12 -1.47 13.52 -0.46
C GLU A 12 -1.04 12.05 -0.48
N ARG A 13 -2.00 11.15 -0.57
CA ARG A 13 -1.81 9.71 -0.76
C ARG A 13 -3.08 9.13 -1.36
N HIS A 14 -2.91 8.27 -2.34
CA HIS A 14 -4.00 7.46 -2.88
C HIS A 14 -3.69 5.97 -2.74
N PRO A 15 -4.62 5.12 -2.28
CA PRO A 15 -4.47 3.66 -2.36
C PRO A 15 -4.53 3.18 -3.82
N HIS A 16 -3.96 2.01 -4.08
CA HIS A 16 -4.32 1.23 -5.25
C HIS A 16 -5.76 0.69 -5.13
N VAL A 17 -6.40 0.41 -6.26
CA VAL A 17 -7.74 -0.23 -6.30
C VAL A 17 -7.70 -1.64 -5.68
N PHE A 18 -6.61 -2.38 -5.88
CA PHE A 18 -6.41 -3.72 -5.33
C PHE A 18 -5.29 -3.71 -4.30
N VAL A 19 -5.37 -4.59 -3.30
CA VAL A 19 -4.32 -4.71 -2.27
C VAL A 19 -3.00 -5.10 -2.93
N PRO A 20 -1.94 -4.28 -2.84
CA PRO A 20 -0.63 -4.66 -3.36
C PRO A 20 0.03 -5.71 -2.46
N GLN A 21 0.82 -6.60 -3.06
CA GLN A 21 1.50 -7.65 -2.30
C GLN A 21 2.72 -7.17 -1.51
N TYR A 22 3.29 -6.01 -1.88
CA TYR A 22 4.53 -5.48 -1.30
C TYR A 22 4.30 -4.62 -0.05
N ALA A 23 3.06 -4.35 0.33
CA ALA A 23 2.72 -3.55 1.51
C ALA A 23 1.45 -4.07 2.18
N ALA A 24 1.36 -3.95 3.51
CA ALA A 24 0.11 -4.19 4.20
C ALA A 24 -0.97 -3.19 3.73
N PRO A 25 -2.27 -3.56 3.76
CA PRO A 25 -3.35 -2.65 3.42
C PRO A 25 -3.26 -1.31 4.15
N GLY A 26 -3.54 -0.23 3.43
CA GLY A 26 -3.48 1.15 3.93
C GLY A 26 -2.08 1.73 4.13
N ARG A 27 -1.05 1.06 3.63
CA ARG A 27 0.34 1.53 3.72
C ARG A 27 1.01 1.76 2.37
N ASP A 28 0.32 1.49 1.29
CA ASP A 28 0.79 1.72 -0.07
C ASP A 28 0.75 3.22 -0.44
N ALA A 29 0.98 3.52 -1.70
CA ALA A 29 0.69 4.81 -2.32
C ALA A 29 0.77 4.57 -3.83
N ALA A 30 -0.33 4.75 -4.53
CA ALA A 30 -0.35 4.80 -5.98
C ALA A 30 0.22 6.15 -6.43
N VAL A 31 0.96 6.13 -7.54
CA VAL A 31 1.42 7.34 -8.22
C VAL A 31 1.19 7.12 -9.71
N ALA A 32 0.49 8.06 -10.34
CA ALA A 32 0.22 8.06 -11.77
C ALA A 32 0.39 9.50 -12.26
N GLN A 33 1.23 9.69 -13.28
CA GLN A 33 1.58 11.01 -13.79
C GLN A 33 0.33 11.88 -14.00
N GLN A 34 0.44 13.15 -13.62
CA GLN A 34 -0.58 14.21 -13.71
C GLN A 34 -1.71 14.19 -12.67
N ASN A 35 -2.17 13.02 -12.19
CA ASN A 35 -3.44 12.97 -11.44
C ASN A 35 -3.36 12.29 -10.06
N ILE A 36 -2.32 11.51 -9.78
CA ILE A 36 -2.19 10.76 -8.52
C ILE A 36 -0.75 10.88 -8.04
N ASP A 37 -0.54 11.49 -6.87
CA ASP A 37 0.80 11.72 -6.32
C ASP A 37 0.92 11.25 -4.85
N LEU A 38 2.17 11.16 -4.38
CA LEU A 38 2.51 11.01 -2.97
C LEU A 38 3.24 12.27 -2.52
N GLN A 39 2.54 13.10 -1.74
CA GLN A 39 3.10 14.33 -1.20
C GLN A 39 3.26 14.23 0.31
N PHE A 40 4.38 14.72 0.83
CA PHE A 40 4.64 14.80 2.26
C PHE A 40 5.43 16.06 2.59
N ARG A 41 5.22 16.57 3.80
CA ARG A 41 5.89 17.79 4.27
C ARG A 41 7.07 17.43 5.16
N ASN A 42 8.19 18.12 5.00
CA ASN A 42 9.27 18.10 5.99
C ASN A 42 8.88 19.04 7.16
N PRO A 43 8.59 18.53 8.38
CA PRO A 43 8.25 19.39 9.51
C PRO A 43 9.48 19.92 10.26
N PHE A 44 10.69 19.48 9.89
CA PHE A 44 11.91 19.78 10.64
C PHE A 44 12.57 21.07 10.17
N PRO A 45 13.29 21.79 11.06
CA PRO A 45 14.00 23.02 10.70
C PRO A 45 15.33 22.76 9.95
N TRP A 46 15.54 21.53 9.47
CA TRP A 46 16.71 21.13 8.69
C TRP A 46 16.27 20.36 7.44
N PRO A 47 17.06 20.40 6.35
CA PRO A 47 16.77 19.64 5.15
C PRO A 47 16.83 18.13 5.41
N LEU A 48 16.05 17.39 4.62
CA LEU A 48 16.11 15.94 4.58
C LEU A 48 16.75 15.49 3.26
N ARG A 49 17.72 14.58 3.34
CA ARG A 49 18.24 13.88 2.17
C ARG A 49 17.51 12.57 2.01
N ILE A 50 16.92 12.36 0.84
CA ILE A 50 16.28 11.11 0.45
C ILE A 50 17.29 10.28 -0.35
N ARG A 51 17.51 9.03 0.06
CA ARG A 51 18.30 8.06 -0.71
C ARG A 51 17.41 6.89 -1.05
N ALA A 52 17.31 6.58 -2.33
CA ALA A 52 16.66 5.38 -2.83
C ALA A 52 17.72 4.43 -3.42
N ARG A 53 17.59 3.14 -3.17
CA ARG A 53 18.40 2.09 -3.79
C ARG A 53 17.49 0.94 -4.20
N VAL A 54 17.70 0.41 -5.40
CA VAL A 54 17.06 -0.81 -5.88
C VAL A 54 18.09 -1.94 -5.84
N GLU A 55 17.69 -3.08 -5.32
CA GLU A 55 18.48 -4.32 -5.31
C GLU A 55 17.54 -5.48 -5.62
N GLY A 56 17.68 -6.06 -6.82
CA GLY A 56 16.72 -7.04 -7.33
C GLY A 56 15.32 -6.42 -7.46
N ASP A 57 14.35 -7.04 -6.81
CA ASP A 57 12.95 -6.62 -6.72
C ASP A 57 12.64 -5.73 -5.50
N ARG A 58 13.67 -5.36 -4.72
CA ARG A 58 13.52 -4.58 -3.50
C ARG A 58 13.91 -3.12 -3.71
N LEU A 59 12.98 -2.22 -3.40
CA LEU A 59 13.24 -0.79 -3.23
C LEU A 59 13.48 -0.46 -1.75
N GLU A 60 14.64 0.11 -1.45
CA GLU A 60 14.93 0.69 -0.15
C GLU A 60 14.94 2.22 -0.24
N VAL A 61 14.17 2.88 0.64
CA VAL A 61 14.16 4.34 0.79
C VAL A 61 14.60 4.70 2.19
N ARG A 62 15.66 5.51 2.30
CA ARG A 62 16.18 6.04 3.57
C ARG A 62 16.06 7.56 3.59
N LEU A 63 15.62 8.09 4.72
CA LEU A 63 15.55 9.52 4.99
C LEU A 63 16.64 9.88 6.01
N PHE A 64 17.49 10.84 5.66
CA PHE A 64 18.56 11.34 6.51
C PHE A 64 18.27 12.79 6.89
N GLY A 65 18.33 13.11 8.18
CA GLY A 65 18.26 14.47 8.70
C GLY A 65 19.40 14.74 9.68
N ALA A 66 19.53 15.98 10.12
CA ALA A 66 20.59 16.39 11.04
C ALA A 66 20.47 15.69 12.42
N ARG A 67 19.25 15.36 12.83
CA ARG A 67 18.95 14.67 14.10
C ARG A 67 17.88 13.61 13.88
N ARG A 68 17.90 12.56 14.70
CA ARG A 68 16.80 11.60 14.78
C ARG A 68 15.64 12.22 15.56
N PRO A 69 14.38 12.04 15.12
CA PRO A 69 13.21 12.40 15.94
C PRO A 69 13.24 11.68 17.29
N THR A 70 12.79 12.35 18.34
CA THR A 70 12.64 11.77 19.69
C THR A 70 11.57 10.68 19.70
N ALA A 71 10.43 10.96 19.05
CA ALA A 71 9.34 10.02 18.94
C ALA A 71 9.65 8.90 17.93
N ARG A 72 9.52 7.65 18.37
CA ARG A 72 9.47 6.48 17.50
C ARG A 72 8.06 6.32 16.93
N VAL A 73 7.95 6.09 15.63
CA VAL A 73 6.66 5.87 14.97
C VAL A 73 6.41 4.38 14.74
N ARG A 74 5.19 3.93 15.02
CA ARG A 74 4.63 2.64 14.59
C ARG A 74 3.40 2.87 13.72
N LEU A 75 3.22 2.00 12.74
CA LEU A 75 2.01 1.92 11.94
C LEU A 75 1.20 0.71 12.38
N GLU A 76 -0.09 0.92 12.62
CA GLU A 76 -1.04 -0.12 13.01
C GLU A 76 -2.15 -0.17 11.98
N THR A 77 -2.41 -1.35 11.44
CA THR A 77 -3.44 -1.55 10.42
C THR A 77 -4.45 -2.55 10.96
N ARG A 78 -5.73 -2.20 10.93
CA ARG A 78 -6.85 -3.08 11.27
C ARG A 78 -7.65 -3.37 10.00
N LEU A 79 -7.85 -4.65 9.69
CA LEU A 79 -8.83 -5.06 8.69
C LEU A 79 -10.22 -4.92 9.29
N LEU A 80 -11.08 -4.17 8.63
CA LEU A 80 -12.45 -3.91 9.01
C LEU A 80 -13.41 -4.87 8.30
N ASP A 81 -13.11 -5.17 7.04
CA ASP A 81 -13.90 -6.10 6.21
C ASP A 81 -13.01 -6.84 5.22
N ARG A 82 -13.51 -7.95 4.68
CA ARG A 82 -12.86 -8.76 3.65
C ARG A 82 -13.90 -9.20 2.62
N THR A 83 -13.56 -9.03 1.34
CA THR A 83 -14.40 -9.44 0.22
C THR A 83 -13.73 -10.56 -0.56
N ASP A 84 -14.37 -11.71 -0.64
CA ASP A 84 -13.82 -12.82 -1.41
C ASP A 84 -13.98 -12.60 -2.92
N PRO A 85 -13.01 -13.08 -3.73
CA PRO A 85 -13.09 -12.94 -5.18
C PRO A 85 -14.07 -13.94 -5.78
N LEU A 86 -14.82 -13.53 -6.80
CA LEU A 86 -15.65 -14.44 -7.58
C LEU A 86 -14.80 -15.29 -8.53
N ARG A 87 -15.28 -16.49 -8.85
CA ARG A 87 -14.72 -17.32 -9.93
C ARG A 87 -15.49 -17.07 -11.23
N LEU A 88 -14.83 -16.45 -12.20
CA LEU A 88 -15.36 -16.20 -13.53
C LEU A 88 -14.75 -17.18 -14.53
N THR A 89 -15.60 -17.80 -15.35
CA THR A 89 -15.18 -18.62 -16.49
C THR A 89 -15.46 -17.87 -17.78
N ARG A 90 -14.47 -17.72 -18.67
CA ARG A 90 -14.61 -17.00 -19.94
C ARG A 90 -14.11 -17.85 -21.10
N VAL A 91 -14.81 -17.81 -22.22
CA VAL A 91 -14.40 -18.50 -23.44
C VAL A 91 -13.30 -17.68 -24.13
N ALA A 92 -12.17 -18.33 -24.45
CA ALA A 92 -11.09 -17.75 -25.24
C ALA A 92 -11.11 -18.31 -26.66
N ARG A 93 -11.30 -17.43 -27.66
CA ARG A 93 -11.16 -17.80 -29.07
C ARG A 93 -9.75 -18.33 -29.32
N GLY A 94 -9.65 -19.55 -29.86
CA GLY A 94 -8.37 -20.20 -30.18
C GLY A 94 -7.66 -20.88 -29.00
N ALA A 95 -8.22 -20.86 -27.79
CA ALA A 95 -7.67 -21.63 -26.68
C ALA A 95 -7.91 -23.13 -26.91
N ARG A 96 -6.85 -23.94 -26.87
CA ARG A 96 -6.92 -25.41 -27.01
C ARG A 96 -7.24 -26.12 -25.69
N ARG A 97 -6.94 -25.49 -24.56
CA ARG A 97 -7.13 -26.02 -23.21
C ARG A 97 -7.49 -24.87 -22.26
N ALA A 98 -8.14 -25.21 -21.15
CA ALA A 98 -8.42 -24.24 -20.11
C ALA A 98 -7.11 -23.76 -19.44
N TYR A 99 -7.02 -22.47 -19.13
CA TYR A 99 -5.89 -21.89 -18.42
C TYR A 99 -6.32 -20.77 -17.47
N LEU A 100 -5.55 -20.55 -16.41
CA LEU A 100 -5.81 -19.50 -15.43
C LEU A 100 -5.27 -18.16 -15.96
N ARG A 101 -6.14 -17.17 -16.14
CA ARG A 101 -5.74 -15.81 -16.53
C ARG A 101 -5.49 -14.91 -15.32
N SER A 102 -6.29 -15.05 -14.27
CA SER A 102 -6.09 -14.35 -13.01
C SER A 102 -6.36 -15.30 -11.84
N PRO A 103 -5.46 -15.43 -10.86
CA PRO A 103 -5.68 -16.27 -9.68
C PRO A 103 -6.77 -15.72 -8.76
N GLY A 104 -7.09 -14.43 -8.89
CA GLY A 104 -7.95 -13.69 -7.99
C GLY A 104 -7.24 -13.27 -6.71
N VAL A 105 -7.66 -12.15 -6.13
CA VAL A 105 -7.11 -11.56 -4.90
C VAL A 105 -8.28 -11.07 -4.05
N PRO A 106 -8.37 -11.44 -2.76
CA PRO A 106 -9.39 -10.88 -1.88
C PRO A 106 -9.29 -9.37 -1.77
N GLY A 107 -10.44 -8.70 -1.75
CA GLY A 107 -10.57 -7.30 -1.38
C GLY A 107 -10.66 -7.14 0.13
N CYS A 108 -10.54 -5.91 0.62
CA CYS A 108 -10.72 -5.60 2.04
C CYS A 108 -10.99 -4.12 2.27
N ARG A 109 -11.51 -3.79 3.44
CA ARG A 109 -11.46 -2.43 3.99
C ARG A 109 -10.49 -2.40 5.16
N ALA A 110 -9.58 -1.43 5.19
CA ALA A 110 -8.52 -1.35 6.20
C ALA A 110 -8.38 0.06 6.75
N ALA A 111 -8.39 0.18 8.08
CA ALA A 111 -8.06 1.43 8.77
C ALA A 111 -6.62 1.37 9.28
N THR A 112 -5.83 2.38 8.95
CA THR A 112 -4.44 2.52 9.40
C THR A 112 -4.28 3.72 10.32
N THR A 113 -3.57 3.53 11.42
CA THR A 113 -3.28 4.54 12.45
C THR A 113 -1.77 4.70 12.59
N ARG A 114 -1.31 5.95 12.78
CA ARG A 114 0.06 6.27 13.16
C ARG A 114 0.14 6.49 14.65
N VAL A 115 1.04 5.77 15.31
CA VAL A 115 1.22 5.83 16.76
C VAL A 115 2.66 6.27 17.06
N PHE A 116 2.80 7.29 17.91
CA PHE A 116 4.06 7.89 18.32
C PHE A 116 4.40 7.47 19.74
N PHE A 117 5.66 7.10 19.96
CA PHE A 117 6.17 6.65 21.24
C PHE A 117 7.38 7.47 21.67
N GLU A 118 7.40 7.94 22.92
CA GLU A 118 8.58 8.53 23.57
C GLU A 118 8.89 7.72 24.81
N GLU A 119 10.16 7.34 24.99
CA GLU A 119 10.62 6.51 26.12
C GLU A 119 9.78 5.22 26.32
N GLY A 120 9.27 4.66 25.21
CA GLY A 120 8.45 3.44 25.21
C GLY A 120 6.96 3.66 25.54
N ARG A 121 6.54 4.87 25.88
CA ARG A 121 5.13 5.21 26.15
C ARG A 121 4.48 5.82 24.91
N GLU A 122 3.25 5.42 24.64
CA GLU A 122 2.44 6.07 23.59
C GLU A 122 2.14 7.52 24.01
N VAL A 123 2.55 8.48 23.18
CA VAL A 123 2.32 9.92 23.45
C VAL A 123 1.30 10.54 22.50
N ARG A 124 1.09 9.94 21.33
CA ARG A 124 0.12 10.41 20.34
C ARG A 124 -0.31 9.28 19.42
N ARG A 125 -1.60 9.28 19.05
CA ARG A 125 -2.14 8.49 17.94
C ARG A 125 -2.92 9.38 17.00
N GLU A 126 -2.88 9.07 15.72
CA GLU A 126 -3.67 9.75 14.71
C GLU A 126 -4.11 8.78 13.61
N PRO A 127 -5.36 8.89 13.13
CA PRO A 127 -5.81 8.13 11.97
C PRO A 127 -4.99 8.56 10.73
N LEU A 128 -4.56 7.60 9.93
CA LEU A 128 -3.87 7.86 8.66
C LEU A 128 -4.79 7.64 7.46
N SER A 129 -5.52 6.53 7.44
CA SER A 129 -6.38 6.19 6.32
C SER A 129 -7.48 5.20 6.72
N ASP A 130 -8.54 5.19 5.94
CA ASP A 130 -9.60 4.19 5.91
C ASP A 130 -9.83 3.85 4.43
N ASP A 131 -9.14 2.83 3.96
CA ASP A 131 -9.06 2.50 2.54
C ASP A 131 -9.91 1.28 2.23
N THR A 132 -10.61 1.33 1.09
CA THR A 132 -11.33 0.18 0.53
C THR A 132 -10.59 -0.31 -0.71
N TYR A 133 -10.29 -1.60 -0.74
CA TYR A 133 -9.67 -2.31 -1.85
C TYR A 133 -10.67 -3.30 -2.43
N GLU A 134 -10.85 -3.27 -3.74
CA GLU A 134 -11.71 -4.21 -4.45
C GLU A 134 -11.13 -5.62 -4.45
N SER A 135 -11.99 -6.63 -4.58
CA SER A 135 -11.53 -7.98 -4.87
C SER A 135 -11.23 -8.12 -6.36
N MET A 136 -10.12 -8.77 -6.68
CA MET A 136 -9.81 -9.14 -8.05
C MET A 136 -10.38 -10.53 -8.30
N ASN A 137 -11.31 -10.67 -9.25
CA ASN A 137 -11.90 -11.97 -9.54
C ASN A 137 -10.89 -12.98 -10.08
N ARG A 138 -11.08 -14.25 -9.73
CA ARG A 138 -10.37 -15.38 -10.33
C ARG A 138 -10.94 -15.61 -11.73
N VAL A 139 -10.12 -15.54 -12.76
CA VAL A 139 -10.55 -15.70 -14.16
C VAL A 139 -9.92 -16.95 -14.76
N VAL A 140 -10.76 -17.92 -15.09
CA VAL A 140 -10.39 -19.13 -15.83
C VAL A 140 -10.84 -18.97 -17.28
N MET A 141 -9.90 -19.10 -18.21
CA MET A 141 -10.19 -19.14 -19.63
C MET A 141 -10.43 -20.60 -20.03
N VAL A 142 -11.45 -20.86 -20.83
CA VAL A 142 -11.76 -22.19 -21.39
C VAL A 142 -11.76 -22.14 -22.92
N ALA A 143 -11.54 -23.29 -23.55
CA ALA A 143 -11.64 -23.45 -24.99
C ALA A 143 -13.06 -23.12 -25.47
N ASP A 144 -13.17 -22.58 -26.68
CA ASP A 144 -14.46 -22.54 -27.37
C ASP A 144 -14.86 -23.98 -27.69
N PRO A 145 -16.02 -24.47 -27.22
CA PRO A 145 -16.48 -25.81 -27.56
C PRO A 145 -16.93 -25.94 -29.03
N ARG A 146 -16.92 -24.85 -29.81
CA ARG A 146 -17.28 -24.82 -31.22
C ARG A 146 -16.08 -25.00 -32.15
#